data_AF-A0ABD3PUX0-F1
#
_entry.id   AF-A0ABD3PUX0-F1
#
_cell.length_a   1.000
_cell.length_b   1.000
_cell.length_c   1.000
_cell.angle_alpha   90.00
_cell.angle_beta   90.00
_cell.angle_gamma   90.00
#
_symmetry.space_group_name_H-M   'P 1'
#
loop_
_entity.id
_entity.type
_entity.pdbx_description
1 polymer ?
#
loop_
_entity_poly.entity_id
_entity_poly.type
_entity_poly.pdbx_seq_one_letter_code
_entity_poly.pdbx_strand_id
1 'polypeptide(L)'
;MSTAVVEISALDDVTDSGGESCLQDTAGSLIDPMRIEALLSDQNTCIKQTPSGTEKSYQDECKDFSIDDVAAPDSSYNCEWTTTRLRLPSPLPASNDDSQQEHFLCLPINVDENTPTNELFENTTYEESKGYVDEDLNLSHKLRHAALNKYLSSIPSLSQHKMFDKSVPVKYNNGSLHHLITAVNSGRVINVLQGEIANCTPSQADVLVSDDATTCHIVALRSICRSKLGKDEILATMAHVDGAGYEACLRDAVLEHAKYHSRDGHSEEFTESSIGHNSHQQIDISIHMMGGFNDPDGSSIKITDDILQVFSRLAREFDEMAHPSIALNNSIKMKLETCLVSGANDDGTGSPIGRGLGINVVTGEVFLAEVEENINVVNKTGSDLISLDGDLHLLTNNQQMLVEGPESLLRSVRLWAAAFHPFKQEHKLIVIHRHDHDCLTIEPFMFGPHPSAKFICYMDDTNLLQMTSTSPLVEKPNFAAKVRESLEFMNRTNTREIFEDMNGVYQPIEFHRVGLNGWVRKSKEK
;
A
#
# COMPACT_ATOMS: atom_id res chain seq x y z
N MET A 1 42.68 -29.69 -4.02
CA MET A 1 41.30 -30.23 -4.07
C MET A 1 40.42 -29.05 -4.41
N SER A 2 40.04 -29.00 -5.68
CA SER A 2 39.45 -27.88 -6.39
C SER A 2 38.32 -28.46 -7.21
N THR A 3 37.11 -28.00 -7.00
CA THR A 3 35.90 -28.33 -7.78
C THR A 3 34.77 -27.46 -7.25
N ALA A 4 33.84 -26.95 -8.03
CA ALA A 4 33.79 -26.56 -9.43
C ALA A 4 32.41 -25.88 -9.55
N VAL A 5 32.39 -24.81 -10.35
CA VAL A 5 31.18 -24.17 -10.87
C VAL A 5 30.46 -25.16 -11.78
N VAL A 6 29.13 -25.26 -11.68
CA VAL A 6 28.29 -25.93 -12.69
C VAL A 6 27.36 -24.88 -13.28
N GLU A 7 27.71 -24.44 -14.48
CA GLU A 7 26.80 -23.88 -15.48
C GLU A 7 25.85 -24.98 -15.96
N ILE A 8 24.57 -24.65 -16.17
CA ILE A 8 23.69 -25.45 -17.02
C ILE A 8 23.30 -24.58 -18.21
N SER A 9 23.92 -24.91 -19.34
CA SER A 9 23.65 -24.44 -20.68
C SER A 9 22.37 -25.06 -21.23
N ALA A 10 21.65 -24.24 -22.01
CA ALA A 10 20.61 -24.63 -22.94
C ALA A 10 21.13 -25.61 -24.01
N LEU A 11 20.25 -26.48 -24.51
CA LEU A 11 20.39 -27.13 -25.81
C LEU A 11 19.01 -27.41 -26.41
N ASP A 12 18.89 -26.98 -27.67
CA ASP A 12 17.77 -27.14 -28.59
C ASP A 12 17.63 -28.56 -29.16
N ASP A 13 16.43 -28.76 -29.74
CA ASP A 13 16.06 -29.63 -30.86
C ASP A 13 16.12 -31.16 -30.71
N VAL A 14 14.99 -31.80 -31.03
CA VAL A 14 14.82 -32.60 -32.26
C VAL A 14 13.34 -32.95 -32.48
N THR A 15 12.93 -32.76 -33.73
CA THR A 15 11.71 -33.17 -34.44
C THR A 15 11.32 -34.64 -34.26
N ASP A 16 10.02 -34.97 -34.32
CA ASP A 16 9.38 -35.59 -35.50
C ASP A 16 8.03 -36.28 -35.18
N SER A 17 7.12 -36.15 -36.14
CA SER A 17 6.05 -37.09 -36.54
C SER A 17 4.90 -37.48 -35.60
N GLY A 18 3.70 -37.04 -35.99
CA GLY A 18 2.65 -37.94 -36.50
C GLY A 18 1.73 -38.65 -35.51
N GLY A 19 0.41 -38.42 -35.65
CA GLY A 19 -0.61 -39.33 -35.12
C GLY A 19 -1.99 -38.71 -34.96
N GLU A 20 -2.80 -38.79 -36.01
CA GLU A 20 -4.26 -38.66 -35.93
C GLU A 20 -4.85 -39.73 -34.97
N SER A 21 -5.83 -39.37 -34.13
CA SER A 21 -7.00 -40.23 -33.87
C SER A 21 -8.12 -39.49 -33.14
N CYS A 22 -9.31 -39.60 -33.72
CA CYS A 22 -10.63 -39.31 -33.13
C CYS A 22 -10.91 -40.19 -31.91
N LEU A 23 -11.48 -39.61 -30.84
CA LEU A 23 -12.51 -40.20 -29.96
C LEU A 23 -13.25 -39.01 -29.30
N GLN A 24 -14.44 -38.61 -29.76
CA GLN A 24 -15.77 -39.06 -29.30
C GLN A 24 -16.06 -38.93 -27.79
N ASP A 25 -17.16 -38.20 -27.57
CA ASP A 25 -17.94 -37.93 -26.37
C ASP A 25 -18.01 -39.02 -25.29
N THR A 26 -17.96 -38.58 -24.03
CA THR A 26 -18.87 -39.10 -22.99
C THR A 26 -19.22 -38.01 -21.98
N ALA A 27 -20.52 -37.78 -21.83
CA ALA A 27 -21.14 -37.06 -20.74
C ALA A 27 -21.16 -37.87 -19.43
N GLY A 28 -21.31 -37.15 -18.32
CA GLY A 28 -21.48 -37.67 -16.95
C GLY A 28 -20.39 -37.08 -16.04
N SER A 29 -20.61 -36.67 -14.80
CA SER A 29 -21.78 -36.66 -13.93
C SER A 29 -21.41 -35.79 -12.72
N LEU A 30 -22.40 -35.08 -12.19
CA LEU A 30 -22.45 -34.45 -10.87
C LEU A 30 -21.65 -35.20 -9.79
N ILE A 31 -20.86 -34.46 -8.99
CA ILE A 31 -20.48 -34.85 -7.63
C ILE A 31 -20.69 -33.65 -6.70
N ASP A 32 -21.54 -33.90 -5.71
CA ASP A 32 -21.86 -33.10 -4.53
C ASP A 32 -20.85 -33.42 -3.40
N PRO A 33 -20.27 -32.44 -2.69
CA PRO A 33 -19.29 -32.70 -1.63
C PRO A 33 -19.95 -32.69 -0.24
N MET A 34 -19.96 -33.83 0.44
CA MET A 34 -20.16 -33.85 1.89
C MET A 34 -19.38 -34.98 2.59
N ARG A 35 -18.77 -34.58 3.71
CA ARG A 35 -18.36 -35.37 4.89
C ARG A 35 -17.12 -36.27 4.81
N ILE A 36 -16.07 -35.87 5.54
CA ILE A 36 -15.27 -36.78 6.37
C ILE A 36 -14.87 -36.05 7.67
N GLU A 37 -15.49 -36.45 8.79
CA GLU A 37 -14.86 -36.47 10.12
C GLU A 37 -14.44 -37.92 10.38
N ALA A 38 -13.23 -38.12 10.89
CA ALA A 38 -12.91 -39.13 11.92
C ALA A 38 -11.39 -39.10 12.19
N LEU A 39 -11.00 -38.86 13.45
CA LEU A 39 -10.22 -39.78 14.30
C LEU A 39 -9.49 -39.01 15.41
N LEU A 40 -10.00 -39.12 16.64
CA LEU A 40 -9.23 -39.01 17.87
C LEU A 40 -9.43 -40.31 18.65
N SER A 41 -8.34 -41.00 18.99
CA SER A 41 -8.23 -41.76 20.24
C SER A 41 -6.79 -42.19 20.53
N ASP A 42 -6.41 -41.94 21.78
CA ASP A 42 -5.52 -42.72 22.64
C ASP A 42 -4.00 -42.48 22.70
N GLN A 43 -3.66 -41.69 23.72
CA GLN A 43 -2.95 -42.08 24.96
C GLN A 43 -1.50 -42.62 24.91
N ASN A 44 -0.66 -41.82 25.59
CA ASN A 44 0.19 -42.17 26.75
C ASN A 44 1.72 -42.36 26.59
N THR A 45 2.39 -41.49 27.36
CA THR A 45 3.58 -41.68 28.21
C THR A 45 4.98 -41.82 27.60
N CYS A 46 5.82 -40.82 27.86
CA CYS A 46 7.11 -41.07 28.50
C CYS A 46 7.68 -39.86 29.25
N ILE A 47 8.17 -40.15 30.46
CA ILE A 47 8.92 -39.30 31.38
C ILE A 47 10.40 -39.29 30.95
N LYS A 48 11.09 -38.14 31.01
CA LYS A 48 12.41 -37.97 31.68
C LYS A 48 13.08 -36.60 31.45
N GLN A 49 13.33 -35.94 32.58
CA GLN A 49 14.62 -35.39 33.07
C GLN A 49 15.37 -34.31 32.24
N THR A 50 15.48 -33.15 32.90
CA THR A 50 16.49 -32.09 32.73
C THR A 50 17.93 -32.61 32.73
N PRO A 51 18.88 -31.85 32.14
CA PRO A 51 19.80 -31.14 33.04
C PRO A 51 20.17 -29.71 32.61
N SER A 52 20.55 -28.99 33.65
CA SER A 52 21.28 -27.73 33.73
C SER A 52 22.43 -27.55 32.73
N GLY A 53 22.56 -26.33 32.20
CA GLY A 53 23.77 -25.83 31.54
C GLY A 53 23.88 -24.32 31.71
N THR A 54 24.87 -23.91 32.49
CA THR A 54 25.35 -22.54 32.70
C THR A 54 25.99 -21.96 31.44
N GLU A 55 25.72 -20.71 31.10
CA GLU A 55 26.68 -19.90 30.33
C GLU A 55 26.60 -18.40 30.65
N LYS A 56 27.77 -17.78 30.64
CA LYS A 56 28.13 -16.48 31.20
C LYS A 56 28.08 -15.38 30.15
N SER A 57 27.61 -14.21 30.60
CA SER A 57 28.09 -12.84 30.34
C SER A 57 28.66 -12.46 28.96
N TYR A 58 27.97 -11.52 28.30
CA TYR A 58 28.57 -10.30 27.76
C TYR A 58 27.57 -9.15 27.99
N GLN A 59 27.81 -8.34 29.02
CA GLN A 59 27.18 -7.02 29.18
C GLN A 59 28.27 -6.02 28.80
N ASP A 60 28.08 -5.32 27.68
CA ASP A 60 28.81 -4.09 27.39
C ASP A 60 27.94 -2.90 27.79
N GLU A 61 28.60 -1.96 28.45
CA GLU A 61 28.04 -0.81 29.12
C GLU A 61 27.54 0.26 28.13
N CYS A 62 26.22 0.45 28.06
CA CYS A 62 25.63 1.75 27.75
C CYS A 62 25.00 2.26 29.05
N LYS A 63 25.77 3.01 29.83
CA LYS A 63 25.25 3.80 30.94
C LYS A 63 25.09 5.25 30.50
N ASP A 64 23.97 5.81 30.96
CA ASP A 64 23.59 7.22 30.99
C ASP A 64 22.80 7.74 29.78
N PHE A 65 21.53 7.33 29.68
CA PHE A 65 20.35 8.22 29.74
C PHE A 65 19.10 7.35 29.99
N SER A 66 18.26 7.70 30.97
CA SER A 66 17.06 6.92 31.30
C SER A 66 15.92 7.22 30.32
N ILE A 67 15.20 6.16 29.94
CA ILE A 67 14.04 6.16 29.04
C ILE A 67 12.77 6.65 29.80
N ASP A 68 12.93 7.54 30.79
CA ASP A 68 11.82 7.91 31.68
C ASP A 68 10.96 9.07 31.14
N ASP A 69 11.44 9.84 30.15
CA ASP A 69 10.75 11.05 29.68
C ASP A 69 9.82 10.85 28.47
N VAL A 70 9.81 9.65 27.86
CA VAL A 70 8.74 9.20 26.96
C VAL A 70 8.07 8.03 27.65
N ALA A 71 7.24 8.34 28.65
CA ALA A 71 6.61 7.33 29.50
C ALA A 71 5.96 6.23 28.64
N ALA A 72 6.60 5.06 28.60
CA ALA A 72 5.93 3.83 28.20
C ALA A 72 4.72 3.71 29.12
N PRO A 73 3.50 3.61 28.57
CA PRO A 73 2.32 3.76 29.39
C PRO A 73 2.19 2.57 30.33
N ASP A 74 1.71 2.86 31.55
CA ASP A 74 1.53 2.04 32.77
C ASP A 74 0.74 0.72 32.57
N SER A 75 1.12 -0.11 31.59
CA SER A 75 0.53 -1.42 31.34
C SER A 75 1.38 -2.50 32.01
N SER A 76 0.72 -3.37 32.77
CA SER A 76 1.28 -4.48 33.55
C SER A 76 2.03 -5.56 32.74
N TYR A 77 2.25 -5.36 31.43
CA TYR A 77 2.90 -6.30 30.52
C TYR A 77 4.28 -5.79 30.13
N ASN A 78 5.29 -6.65 30.30
CA ASN A 78 6.66 -6.36 29.87
C ASN A 78 6.76 -6.57 28.35
N CYS A 79 6.59 -5.48 27.59
CA CYS A 79 6.90 -5.45 26.17
C CYS A 79 8.35 -5.00 25.98
N GLU A 80 9.15 -5.79 25.26
CA GLU A 80 10.50 -5.39 24.86
C GLU A 80 10.41 -4.45 23.66
N TRP A 81 11.07 -3.29 23.74
CA TRP A 81 11.07 -2.26 22.70
C TRP A 81 12.47 -2.10 22.11
N THR A 82 12.55 -1.92 20.79
CA THR A 82 13.79 -1.59 20.10
C THR A 82 13.71 -0.19 19.50
N THR A 83 14.74 0.62 19.74
CA THR A 83 14.92 1.88 19.03
C THR A 83 15.37 1.58 17.60
N THR A 84 14.64 2.08 16.61
CA THR A 84 14.96 1.89 15.20
C THR A 84 15.81 3.03 14.65
N ARG A 85 16.17 2.99 13.35
CA ARG A 85 16.83 4.09 12.65
C ARG A 85 15.85 5.03 11.92
N LEU A 86 14.55 4.78 12.05
CA LEU A 86 13.53 5.63 11.44
C LEU A 86 13.30 6.87 12.31
N ARG A 87 13.61 8.06 11.78
CA ARG A 87 13.54 9.32 12.54
C ARG A 87 12.09 9.80 12.70
N LEU A 88 11.79 10.43 13.83
CA LEU A 88 10.52 11.10 14.12
C LEU A 88 10.67 12.63 13.98
N PRO A 89 9.56 13.39 13.83
CA PRO A 89 9.60 14.84 13.85
C PRO A 89 9.99 15.34 15.23
N SER A 90 10.89 16.33 15.29
CA SER A 90 11.20 16.99 16.56
C SER A 90 9.96 17.74 17.09
N PRO A 91 9.57 17.55 18.36
CA PRO A 91 8.36 18.15 18.93
C PRO A 91 8.48 19.66 19.22
N LEU A 92 9.68 20.25 19.13
CA LEU A 92 9.91 21.67 19.44
C LEU A 92 10.45 22.44 18.23
N PRO A 93 9.99 23.67 17.99
CA PRO A 93 10.60 24.54 16.98
C PRO A 93 12.06 24.79 17.38
N ALA A 94 12.95 24.73 16.39
CA ALA A 94 14.39 24.83 16.57
C ALA A 94 14.77 26.00 17.50
N SER A 95 15.07 25.71 18.77
CA SER A 95 15.85 26.63 19.58
C SER A 95 17.21 26.76 18.91
N ASN A 96 17.80 27.96 18.96
CA ASN A 96 19.12 28.27 18.37
C ASN A 96 20.30 27.46 18.98
N ASP A 97 20.03 26.43 19.77
CA ASP A 97 21.02 25.54 20.34
C ASP A 97 21.15 24.31 19.42
N ASP A 98 22.30 24.15 18.79
CA ASP A 98 22.60 23.19 17.71
C ASP A 98 22.54 21.71 18.16
N SER A 99 22.20 21.42 19.42
CA SER A 99 22.06 20.07 19.95
C SER A 99 20.63 19.54 19.84
N GLN A 100 20.02 19.58 18.65
CA GLN A 100 18.72 18.93 18.45
C GLN A 100 18.87 17.42 18.63
N GLN A 101 18.29 16.90 19.70
CA GLN A 101 18.22 15.47 19.96
C GLN A 101 17.36 14.83 18.86
N GLU A 102 17.96 13.95 18.06
CA GLU A 102 17.20 13.16 17.09
C GLU A 102 16.33 12.14 17.84
N HIS A 103 15.03 12.14 17.56
CA HIS A 103 14.10 11.13 18.07
C HIS A 103 13.91 10.03 17.03
N PHE A 104 13.86 8.79 17.50
CA PHE A 104 13.70 7.62 16.65
C PHE A 104 12.46 6.84 17.05
N LEU A 105 11.83 6.19 16.06
CA LEU A 105 10.70 5.32 16.28
C LEU A 105 11.14 4.09 17.09
N CYS A 106 10.38 3.73 18.12
CA CYS A 106 10.53 2.47 18.83
C CYS A 106 9.50 1.45 18.34
N LEU A 107 9.92 0.21 18.11
CA LEU A 107 9.03 -0.88 17.73
C LEU A 107 9.08 -2.02 18.76
N PRO A 108 7.94 -2.66 19.05
CA PRO A 108 7.91 -3.80 19.95
C PRO A 108 8.53 -5.04 19.28
N ILE A 109 9.40 -5.75 20.00
CA ILE A 109 10.08 -6.97 19.51
C ILE A 109 9.35 -8.21 20.00
N ASN A 110 9.25 -8.34 21.33
CA ASN A 110 8.74 -9.50 22.04
C ASN A 110 7.77 -9.06 23.14
N VAL A 111 6.75 -9.86 23.39
CA VAL A 111 5.89 -9.72 24.56
C VAL A 111 5.98 -11.00 25.39
N ASP A 112 6.34 -10.86 26.66
CA ASP A 112 6.39 -11.99 27.59
C ASP A 112 4.96 -12.50 27.89
N GLU A 113 4.67 -13.71 27.41
CA GLU A 113 3.39 -14.40 27.57
C GLU A 113 3.06 -14.74 29.04
N ASN A 114 4.03 -14.66 29.96
CA ASN A 114 3.81 -14.99 31.37
C ASN A 114 3.06 -13.91 32.17
N THR A 115 2.62 -12.83 31.53
CA THR A 115 1.88 -11.76 32.20
C THR A 115 0.40 -12.14 32.36
N PRO A 116 -0.19 -12.09 33.57
CA PRO A 116 -1.58 -12.47 33.79
C PRO A 116 -2.57 -11.56 33.03
N THR A 117 -3.28 -12.15 32.06
CA THR A 117 -4.14 -11.49 31.05
C THR A 117 -5.51 -11.02 31.55
N ASN A 118 -5.83 -11.20 32.83
CA ASN A 118 -7.22 -11.16 33.32
C ASN A 118 -7.88 -9.77 33.27
N GLU A 119 -7.15 -8.67 33.05
CA GLU A 119 -7.71 -7.31 33.08
C GLU A 119 -7.92 -6.66 31.70
N LEU A 120 -7.43 -7.25 30.60
CA LEU A 120 -7.41 -6.57 29.28
C LEU A 120 -8.71 -6.68 28.47
N PHE A 121 -9.53 -7.71 28.70
CA PHE A 121 -10.71 -7.98 27.87
C PHE A 121 -12.05 -7.69 28.56
N GLU A 122 -12.06 -7.24 29.83
CA GLU A 122 -13.31 -6.98 30.55
C GLU A 122 -14.04 -5.69 30.11
N ASN A 123 -13.42 -4.82 29.31
CA ASN A 123 -14.03 -3.56 28.86
C ASN A 123 -14.35 -3.48 27.36
N THR A 124 -14.01 -4.49 26.56
CA THR A 124 -14.51 -4.60 25.19
C THR A 124 -15.73 -5.51 25.22
N THR A 125 -16.93 -4.93 25.17
CA THR A 125 -18.18 -5.68 24.95
C THR A 125 -18.17 -6.25 23.53
N TYR A 126 -17.42 -7.32 23.31
CA TYR A 126 -17.54 -8.16 22.13
C TYR A 126 -18.82 -8.98 22.32
N GLU A 127 -19.90 -8.58 21.65
CA GLU A 127 -21.03 -9.48 21.48
C GLU A 127 -20.55 -10.73 20.70
N GLU A 128 -20.97 -11.90 21.16
CA GLU A 128 -20.65 -13.22 20.60
C GLU A 128 -21.17 -13.36 19.15
N SER A 129 -20.48 -12.76 18.17
CA SER A 129 -20.67 -13.10 16.77
C SER A 129 -19.93 -14.40 16.48
N LYS A 130 -20.71 -15.48 16.30
CA LYS A 130 -20.24 -16.81 15.88
C LYS A 130 -19.69 -16.76 14.44
N GLY A 131 -18.48 -16.25 14.28
CA GLY A 131 -17.66 -16.39 13.08
C GLY A 131 -16.43 -17.22 13.41
N TYR A 132 -15.97 -18.03 12.46
CA TYR A 132 -14.78 -18.87 12.55
C TYR A 132 -13.56 -17.98 12.89
N VAL A 133 -13.22 -17.85 14.18
CA VAL A 133 -12.04 -17.11 14.62
C VAL A 133 -10.83 -17.99 14.32
N ASP A 134 -9.86 -17.44 13.61
CA ASP A 134 -8.52 -18.00 13.48
C ASP A 134 -7.89 -18.04 14.89
N GLU A 135 -8.15 -19.12 15.64
CA GLU A 135 -7.82 -19.28 17.07
C GLU A 135 -6.29 -19.27 17.33
N ASP A 136 -5.46 -19.26 16.29
CA ASP A 136 -4.01 -19.43 16.40
C ASP A 136 -3.19 -18.13 16.20
N LEU A 137 -3.82 -16.96 16.12
CA LEU A 137 -3.07 -15.70 16.29
C LEU A 137 -2.55 -15.63 17.73
N ASN A 138 -1.27 -16.02 17.90
CA ASN A 138 -0.57 -16.06 19.18
C ASN A 138 -0.90 -14.78 19.96
N LEU A 139 -1.39 -14.93 21.20
CA LEU A 139 -1.66 -13.86 22.15
C LEU A 139 -0.55 -12.80 22.19
N SER A 140 0.71 -13.23 22.04
CA SER A 140 1.88 -12.35 21.92
C SER A 140 1.75 -11.33 20.77
N HIS A 141 1.26 -11.71 19.59
CA HIS A 141 0.99 -10.80 18.48
C HIS A 141 -0.11 -9.79 18.81
N LYS A 142 -1.20 -10.23 19.45
CA LYS A 142 -2.30 -9.32 19.85
C LYS A 142 -1.81 -8.28 20.85
N LEU A 143 -1.06 -8.69 21.86
CA LEU A 143 -0.47 -7.79 22.85
C LEU A 143 0.54 -6.83 22.20
N ARG A 144 1.37 -7.32 21.28
CA ARG A 144 2.32 -6.51 20.51
C ARG A 144 1.60 -5.42 19.70
N HIS A 145 0.54 -5.79 18.98
CA HIS A 145 -0.26 -4.86 18.19
C HIS A 145 -0.95 -3.82 19.07
N ALA A 146 -1.52 -4.23 20.21
CA ALA A 146 -2.12 -3.30 21.16
C ALA A 146 -1.09 -2.31 21.72
N ALA A 147 0.12 -2.78 22.07
CA ALA A 147 1.22 -1.95 22.54
C ALA A 147 1.66 -0.95 21.46
N LEU A 148 1.85 -1.40 20.22
CA LEU A 148 2.19 -0.54 19.08
C LEU A 148 1.13 0.54 18.85
N ASN A 149 -0.15 0.15 18.81
CA ASN A 149 -1.26 1.08 18.57
C ASN A 149 -1.31 2.18 19.63
N LYS A 150 -1.13 1.80 20.90
CA LYS A 150 -1.08 2.72 22.04
C LYS A 150 0.13 3.66 21.95
N TYR A 151 1.29 3.14 21.58
CA TYR A 151 2.49 3.94 21.38
C TYR A 151 2.31 4.97 20.27
N LEU A 152 1.85 4.57 19.08
CA LEU A 152 1.63 5.50 17.95
C LEU A 152 0.62 6.60 18.31
N SER A 153 -0.45 6.25 19.01
CA SER A 153 -1.47 7.21 19.47
C SER A 153 -0.92 8.22 20.49
N SER A 154 0.15 7.86 21.21
CA SER A 154 0.81 8.70 22.21
C SER A 154 1.84 9.68 21.64
N ILE A 155 2.05 9.74 20.33
CA ILE A 155 2.99 10.66 19.67
C ILE A 155 2.21 11.76 18.94
N PRO A 156 1.87 12.90 19.60
CA PRO A 156 1.01 13.92 19.00
C PRO A 156 1.60 14.55 17.73
N SER A 157 2.93 14.58 17.61
CA SER A 157 3.62 15.14 16.46
C SER A 157 3.36 14.37 15.16
N LEU A 158 2.95 13.10 15.22
CA LEU A 158 2.66 12.28 14.05
C LEU A 158 1.21 12.39 13.56
N SER A 159 0.26 12.61 14.47
CA SER A 159 -1.18 12.60 14.18
C SER A 159 -1.78 14.01 14.00
N GLN A 160 -1.25 15.05 14.65
CA GLN A 160 -1.91 16.37 14.73
C GLN A 160 -1.22 17.49 13.93
N HIS A 161 0.09 17.42 13.70
CA HIS A 161 0.85 18.62 13.34
C HIS A 161 0.79 19.06 11.88
N LYS A 162 0.38 18.18 10.95
CA LYS A 162 0.32 18.52 9.50
C LYS A 162 -1.07 18.41 8.89
N MET A 163 -1.84 17.37 9.21
CA MET A 163 -3.17 17.18 8.60
C MET A 163 -4.27 18.05 9.22
N PHE A 164 -4.11 18.47 10.48
CA PHE A 164 -5.13 19.17 11.24
C PHE A 164 -4.69 20.57 11.69
N ASP A 165 -3.61 21.12 11.12
CA ASP A 165 -3.10 22.43 11.54
C ASP A 165 -4.13 23.54 11.26
N LYS A 166 -4.80 23.98 12.32
CA LYS A 166 -5.84 25.01 12.33
C LYS A 166 -5.30 26.41 12.00
N SER A 167 -3.98 26.57 11.86
CA SER A 167 -3.34 27.88 11.73
C SER A 167 -3.33 28.45 10.31
N VAL A 168 -3.66 27.66 9.28
CA VAL A 168 -3.99 28.20 7.96
C VAL A 168 -5.52 28.35 7.88
N PRO A 169 -6.06 29.58 7.93
CA PRO A 169 -7.47 29.81 7.71
C PRO A 169 -7.76 29.70 6.20
N VAL A 170 -7.62 28.50 5.64
CA VAL A 170 -8.33 28.19 4.41
C VAL A 170 -9.78 28.07 4.83
N LYS A 171 -10.57 29.10 4.55
CA LYS A 171 -12.03 29.04 4.65
C LYS A 171 -12.52 27.99 3.65
N TYR A 172 -12.48 26.72 4.04
CA TYR A 172 -13.26 25.70 3.35
C TYR A 172 -14.71 26.00 3.65
N ASN A 173 -15.47 26.32 2.59
CA ASN A 173 -16.82 26.87 2.68
C ASN A 173 -17.85 25.95 3.39
N ASN A 174 -17.47 24.77 3.87
CA ASN A 174 -18.40 23.78 4.45
C ASN A 174 -17.91 23.08 5.74
N GLY A 175 -16.78 23.45 6.33
CA GLY A 175 -16.34 22.84 7.60
C GLY A 175 -15.96 21.34 7.53
N SER A 176 -15.79 20.77 6.34
CA SER A 176 -15.20 19.43 6.17
C SER A 176 -13.71 19.48 6.47
N LEU A 177 -13.23 18.49 7.23
CA LEU A 177 -11.80 18.25 7.48
C LEU A 177 -11.07 17.74 6.23
N HIS A 178 -11.81 17.28 5.22
CA HIS A 178 -11.29 16.64 4.01
C HIS A 178 -11.30 17.61 2.84
N HIS A 179 -10.22 17.60 2.06
CA HIS A 179 -10.10 18.34 0.82
C HIS A 179 -10.69 17.50 -0.31
N LEU A 180 -11.87 17.89 -0.81
CA LEU A 180 -12.45 17.29 -2.00
C LEU A 180 -11.58 17.63 -3.21
N ILE A 181 -11.03 16.61 -3.87
CA ILE A 181 -10.19 16.71 -5.07
C ILE A 181 -11.10 16.50 -6.27
N THR A 182 -11.21 17.52 -7.08
CA THR A 182 -12.02 17.57 -8.30
C THR A 182 -11.12 17.82 -9.49
N ALA A 183 -11.66 17.66 -10.69
CA ALA A 183 -10.92 17.99 -11.90
C ALA A 183 -10.54 19.48 -12.03
N VAL A 184 -11.14 20.38 -11.24
CA VAL A 184 -11.01 21.84 -11.38
C VAL A 184 -10.24 22.52 -10.25
N ASN A 185 -9.95 21.87 -9.13
CA ASN A 185 -9.37 22.53 -7.94
C ASN A 185 -7.98 22.03 -7.51
N SER A 186 -7.48 20.93 -8.07
CA SER A 186 -6.24 20.28 -7.57
C SER A 186 -5.09 20.23 -8.57
N GLY A 187 -5.12 21.06 -9.61
CA GLY A 187 -4.07 21.07 -10.64
C GLY A 187 -4.00 19.74 -11.39
N ARG A 188 -2.80 19.26 -11.70
CA ARG A 188 -2.55 17.95 -12.33
C ARG A 188 -2.50 16.86 -11.27
N VAL A 189 -3.50 15.98 -11.30
CA VAL A 189 -3.64 14.90 -10.31
C VAL A 189 -3.23 13.55 -10.91
N ILE A 190 -2.58 12.72 -10.11
CA ILE A 190 -2.47 11.28 -10.32
C ILE A 190 -3.19 10.60 -9.15
N ASN A 191 -4.32 9.96 -9.43
CA ASN A 191 -5.05 9.17 -8.47
C ASN A 191 -4.53 7.72 -8.48
N VAL A 192 -4.15 7.20 -7.32
CA VAL A 192 -3.64 5.84 -7.10
C VAL A 192 -4.74 5.02 -6.45
N LEU A 193 -5.19 3.96 -7.12
CA LEU A 193 -6.23 3.08 -6.56
C LEU A 193 -5.58 2.01 -5.66
N GLN A 194 -6.43 1.32 -4.90
CA GLN A 194 -6.01 0.18 -4.10
C GLN A 194 -5.21 -0.84 -4.93
N GLY A 195 -4.09 -1.33 -4.39
CA GLY A 195 -3.18 -2.26 -5.05
C GLY A 195 -2.23 -1.62 -6.07
N GLU A 196 -2.22 -0.29 -6.19
CA GLU A 196 -1.37 0.44 -7.13
C GLU A 196 -0.28 1.26 -6.42
N ILE A 197 0.75 1.62 -7.20
CA ILE A 197 1.82 2.54 -6.82
C ILE A 197 2.17 3.47 -7.98
N ALA A 198 2.45 4.74 -7.70
CA ALA A 198 2.83 5.74 -8.70
C ALA A 198 3.97 6.61 -8.19
N ASN A 199 4.95 6.86 -9.06
CA ASN A 199 6.09 7.75 -8.81
C ASN A 199 6.01 8.96 -9.75
N CYS A 200 6.19 10.18 -9.27
CA CYS A 200 6.19 11.37 -10.13
C CYS A 200 7.09 12.49 -9.61
N THR A 201 7.47 13.36 -10.54
CA THR A 201 8.17 14.62 -10.26
C THR A 201 7.19 15.81 -10.31
N PRO A 202 7.57 16.98 -9.77
CA PRO A 202 6.81 18.21 -9.93
C PRO A 202 6.45 18.59 -11.38
N SER A 203 7.21 18.13 -12.37
CA SER A 203 6.89 18.42 -13.77
C SER A 203 5.80 17.53 -14.33
N GLN A 204 5.42 16.44 -13.65
CA GLN A 204 4.42 15.47 -14.14
C GLN A 204 3.07 15.61 -13.41
N ALA A 205 3.09 15.92 -12.11
CA ALA A 205 1.88 16.10 -11.31
C ALA A 205 2.08 17.16 -10.22
N ASP A 206 0.99 17.80 -9.84
CA ASP A 206 0.93 18.74 -8.72
C ASP A 206 0.51 18.01 -7.44
N VAL A 207 -0.36 16.99 -7.57
CA VAL A 207 -0.89 16.20 -6.45
C VAL A 207 -0.88 14.70 -6.79
N LEU A 208 -0.35 13.90 -5.87
CA LEU A 208 -0.66 12.47 -5.77
C LEU A 208 -1.78 12.30 -4.73
N VAL A 209 -2.79 11.51 -5.06
CA VAL A 209 -3.92 11.24 -4.16
C VAL A 209 -4.33 9.78 -4.23
N SER A 210 -4.84 9.27 -3.12
CA SER A 210 -5.54 8.01 -3.02
C SER A 210 -6.67 8.19 -1.99
N ASP A 211 -7.74 7.43 -2.14
CA ASP A 211 -8.94 7.50 -1.31
C ASP A 211 -9.53 6.09 -1.10
N ASP A 212 -10.65 6.01 -0.39
CA ASP A 212 -11.39 4.78 -0.05
C ASP A 212 -10.64 3.85 0.91
N ALA A 213 -9.67 4.36 1.68
CA ALA A 213 -8.95 3.57 2.67
C ALA A 213 -9.80 3.28 3.91
N THR A 214 -10.25 2.04 4.07
CA THR A 214 -10.89 1.53 5.29
C THR A 214 -9.88 0.82 6.19
N THR A 215 -9.62 -0.45 5.93
CA THR A 215 -8.59 -1.27 6.64
C THR A 215 -7.20 -1.10 6.01
N CYS A 216 -7.18 -0.81 4.70
CA CYS A 216 -5.97 -0.55 3.92
C CYS A 216 -5.29 0.77 4.30
N HIS A 217 -4.06 0.95 3.82
CA HIS A 217 -3.18 2.05 4.16
C HIS A 217 -2.65 2.74 2.91
N ILE A 218 -2.63 4.07 2.92
CA ILE A 218 -1.99 4.89 1.91
C ILE A 218 -0.63 5.32 2.44
N VAL A 219 0.41 5.02 1.68
CA VAL A 219 1.80 5.38 1.98
C VAL A 219 2.27 6.38 0.93
N ALA A 220 2.69 7.56 1.37
CA ALA A 220 3.33 8.56 0.52
C ALA A 220 4.79 8.75 0.93
N LEU A 221 5.68 8.70 -0.06
CA LEU A 221 7.10 9.01 0.11
C LEU A 221 7.40 10.28 -0.67
N ARG A 222 8.23 11.15 -0.09
CA ARG A 222 8.78 12.29 -0.83
C ARG A 222 10.24 12.44 -0.50
N SER A 223 11.08 12.40 -1.53
CA SER A 223 12.52 12.59 -1.37
C SER A 223 12.97 13.92 -1.95
N ILE A 224 13.88 14.58 -1.23
CA ILE A 224 14.62 15.74 -1.72
C ILE A 224 16.11 15.41 -1.70
N CYS A 225 16.82 15.73 -2.78
CA CYS A 225 18.28 15.81 -2.77
C CYS A 225 18.70 17.28 -2.91
N ARG A 226 19.45 17.79 -1.92
CA ARG A 226 19.95 19.17 -1.94
C ARG A 226 21.25 19.24 -2.73
N SER A 227 21.16 19.63 -4.00
CA SER A 227 22.33 19.87 -4.84
C SER A 227 23.03 21.19 -4.47
N LYS A 228 24.37 21.21 -4.56
CA LYS A 228 25.17 22.44 -4.42
C LYS A 228 24.83 23.51 -5.46
N LEU A 229 24.23 23.12 -6.58
CA LEU A 229 23.80 24.01 -7.66
C LEU A 229 22.44 24.70 -7.39
N GLY A 230 21.83 24.46 -6.22
CA GLY A 230 20.70 25.25 -5.72
C GLY A 230 19.33 24.90 -6.31
N LYS A 231 19.21 23.79 -7.06
CA LYS A 231 17.92 23.24 -7.48
C LYS A 231 17.67 21.94 -6.72
N ASP A 232 16.65 21.94 -5.88
CA ASP A 232 16.18 20.74 -5.18
C ASP A 232 15.50 19.83 -6.20
N GLU A 233 16.05 18.63 -6.38
CA GLU A 233 15.38 17.59 -7.13
C GLU A 233 14.41 16.87 -6.20
N ILE A 234 13.18 16.63 -6.68
CA ILE A 234 12.08 16.09 -5.90
C ILE A 234 11.50 14.89 -6.62
N LEU A 235 11.33 13.79 -5.90
CA LEU A 235 10.51 12.66 -6.31
C LEU A 235 9.46 12.39 -5.24
N ALA A 236 8.21 12.19 -5.67
CA ALA A 236 7.12 11.75 -4.82
C ALA A 236 6.59 10.39 -5.29
N THR A 237 6.21 9.56 -4.33
CA THR A 237 5.60 8.25 -4.55
C THR A 237 4.35 8.12 -3.71
N MET A 238 3.31 7.47 -4.24
CA MET A 238 2.14 7.09 -3.48
C MET A 238 1.76 5.64 -3.78
N ALA A 239 1.49 4.89 -2.72
CA ALA A 239 1.08 3.49 -2.75
C ALA A 239 -0.19 3.30 -1.92
N HIS A 240 -1.12 2.48 -2.40
CA HIS A 240 -2.30 2.07 -1.64
C HIS A 240 -2.19 0.57 -1.32
N VAL A 241 -1.80 0.29 -0.08
CA VAL A 241 -1.47 -1.02 0.47
C VAL A 241 -2.69 -1.63 1.15
N ASP A 242 -3.15 -2.78 0.68
CA ASP A 242 -4.39 -3.44 1.16
C ASP A 242 -4.17 -4.67 2.05
N GLY A 243 -2.92 -4.95 2.41
CA GLY A 243 -2.56 -6.09 3.23
C GLY A 243 -1.11 -6.01 3.70
N ALA A 244 -0.72 -6.96 4.54
CA ALA A 244 0.69 -7.16 4.89
C ALA A 244 1.42 -7.93 3.77
N GLY A 245 2.76 -7.83 3.73
CA GLY A 245 3.58 -8.58 2.79
C GLY A 245 3.93 -7.83 1.51
N TYR A 246 3.88 -6.50 1.52
CA TYR A 246 4.34 -5.64 0.40
C TYR A 246 5.79 -5.15 0.55
N GLU A 247 6.60 -5.82 1.38
CA GLU A 247 8.00 -5.45 1.65
C GLU A 247 8.80 -5.18 0.38
N ALA A 248 8.74 -6.07 -0.61
CA ALA A 248 9.48 -5.92 -1.87
C ALA A 248 9.08 -4.64 -2.62
N CYS A 249 7.78 -4.33 -2.67
CA CYS A 249 7.27 -3.15 -3.37
C CYS A 249 7.66 -1.84 -2.67
N LEU A 250 7.58 -1.80 -1.34
CA LEU A 250 7.97 -0.62 -0.56
C LEU A 250 9.50 -0.41 -0.58
N ARG A 251 10.27 -1.49 -0.55
CA ARG A 251 11.72 -1.47 -0.76
C ARG A 251 12.06 -0.92 -2.15
N ASP A 252 11.42 -1.42 -3.20
CA ASP A 252 11.62 -0.94 -4.57
C ASP A 252 11.26 0.54 -4.72
N ALA A 253 10.21 1.01 -4.04
CA ALA A 253 9.86 2.42 -4.00
C ALA A 253 11.00 3.27 -3.40
N VAL A 254 11.52 2.91 -2.22
CA VAL A 254 12.65 3.63 -1.58
C VAL A 254 13.91 3.57 -2.45
N LEU A 255 14.19 2.42 -3.07
CA LEU A 255 15.30 2.27 -4.00
C LEU A 255 15.14 3.14 -5.25
N GLU A 256 13.91 3.36 -5.72
CA GLU A 256 13.64 4.28 -6.83
C GLU A 256 13.95 5.73 -6.45
N HIS A 257 13.59 6.16 -5.24
CA HIS A 257 14.00 7.48 -4.71
C HIS A 257 15.53 7.61 -4.64
N ALA A 258 16.23 6.56 -4.21
CA ALA A 258 17.68 6.54 -4.19
C ALA A 258 18.26 6.66 -5.61
N LYS A 259 17.80 5.82 -6.56
CA LYS A 259 18.24 5.81 -7.95
C LYS A 259 18.00 7.14 -8.66
N TYR A 260 16.83 7.74 -8.46
CA TYR A 260 16.46 9.02 -9.07
C TYR A 260 17.49 10.11 -8.75
N HIS A 261 17.83 10.27 -7.47
CA HIS A 261 18.80 11.27 -6.99
C HIS A 261 20.27 10.89 -7.22
N SER A 262 20.51 9.70 -7.74
CA SER A 262 21.86 9.19 -8.02
C SER A 262 22.20 9.23 -9.49
N ARG A 263 21.19 9.47 -10.35
CA ARG A 263 21.41 9.79 -11.76
C ARG A 263 22.00 11.20 -11.79
N ASP A 264 23.32 11.28 -11.74
CA ASP A 264 24.08 12.52 -11.94
C ASP A 264 23.44 13.33 -13.07
N GLY A 265 22.94 14.51 -12.71
CA GLY A 265 22.48 15.49 -13.67
C GLY A 265 23.59 15.79 -14.67
N HIS A 266 23.26 15.59 -15.94
CA HIS A 266 23.89 16.16 -17.12
C HIS A 266 25.19 15.52 -17.63
N SER A 267 25.00 14.78 -18.72
CA SER A 267 25.87 14.67 -19.89
C SER A 267 26.24 16.03 -20.52
N GLU A 268 26.62 17.03 -19.73
CA GLU A 268 27.26 18.24 -20.26
C GLU A 268 28.76 18.15 -20.01
N GLU A 269 29.50 18.20 -21.11
CA GLU A 269 30.96 18.32 -21.25
C GLU A 269 31.67 18.93 -20.02
N PHE A 270 32.01 18.12 -19.03
CA PHE A 270 32.88 18.55 -17.94
C PHE A 270 34.33 18.22 -18.30
N THR A 271 35.05 19.28 -18.63
CA THR A 271 36.51 19.35 -18.77
C THR A 271 37.23 18.66 -17.59
N GLU A 272 38.31 17.92 -17.88
CA GLU A 272 39.16 17.11 -16.98
C GLU A 272 39.77 17.82 -15.74
N SER A 273 39.35 19.03 -15.40
CA SER A 273 40.00 19.85 -14.36
C SER A 273 39.38 19.78 -12.96
N SER A 274 38.36 18.96 -12.72
CA SER A 274 37.66 18.90 -11.41
C SER A 274 37.86 17.59 -10.65
N ILE A 275 39.09 17.08 -10.63
CA ILE A 275 39.50 16.01 -9.71
C ILE A 275 39.63 16.62 -8.31
N GLY A 276 38.68 16.40 -7.40
CA GLY A 276 38.94 16.75 -6.00
C GLY A 276 37.80 16.81 -4.98
N HIS A 277 36.51 16.73 -5.33
CA HIS A 277 35.47 16.80 -4.32
C HIS A 277 34.39 15.73 -4.50
N ASN A 278 34.58 14.59 -3.82
CA ASN A 278 33.50 13.67 -3.47
C ASN A 278 32.52 14.40 -2.55
N SER A 279 31.61 15.20 -3.11
CA SER A 279 30.52 15.76 -2.32
C SER A 279 29.49 14.66 -2.10
N HIS A 280 29.54 14.04 -0.91
CA HIS A 280 28.44 13.23 -0.42
C HIS A 280 27.15 14.05 -0.49
N GLN A 281 26.18 13.62 -1.29
CA GLN A 281 24.85 14.24 -1.31
C GLN A 281 23.98 13.52 -0.28
N GLN A 282 23.19 14.28 0.46
CA GLN A 282 22.22 13.74 1.40
C GLN A 282 20.85 13.73 0.74
N ILE A 283 20.21 12.57 0.72
CA ILE A 283 18.85 12.35 0.26
C ILE A 283 17.96 12.26 1.50
N ASP A 284 17.05 13.20 1.67
CA ASP A 284 16.07 13.18 2.75
C ASP A 284 14.75 12.61 2.22
N ILE A 285 14.27 11.50 2.79
CA ILE A 285 13.00 10.86 2.46
C ILE A 285 12.01 11.06 3.61
N SER A 286 10.96 11.85 3.36
CA SER A 286 9.79 11.96 4.22
C SER A 286 8.78 10.85 3.92
N ILE A 287 8.31 10.18 4.96
CA ILE A 287 7.32 9.11 4.91
C ILE A 287 6.04 9.60 5.58
N HIS A 288 4.92 9.44 4.89
CA HIS A 288 3.59 9.74 5.40
C HIS A 288 2.72 8.51 5.24
N MET A 289 2.02 8.13 6.31
CA MET A 289 1.12 6.99 6.34
C MET A 289 -0.23 7.41 6.88
N MET A 290 -1.30 6.99 6.22
CA MET A 290 -2.67 7.17 6.69
C MET A 290 -3.53 5.98 6.27
N GLY A 291 -4.41 5.51 7.14
CA GLY A 291 -5.40 4.49 6.80
C GLY A 291 -5.59 3.49 7.93
N GLY A 292 -6.46 2.50 7.73
CA GLY A 292 -6.88 1.64 8.80
C GLY A 292 -7.74 2.37 9.84
N PHE A 293 -8.32 1.60 10.74
CA PHE A 293 -8.95 2.09 11.96
C PHE A 293 -8.77 1.05 13.08
N ASN A 294 -9.40 1.19 14.23
CA ASN A 294 -9.37 0.15 15.25
C ASN A 294 -10.35 -0.97 14.91
N ASP A 295 -10.09 -1.68 13.80
CA ASP A 295 -10.99 -2.71 13.29
C ASP A 295 -11.02 -3.96 14.18
N PRO A 296 -12.18 -4.64 14.30
CA PRO A 296 -12.32 -5.80 15.18
C PRO A 296 -11.40 -6.98 14.84
N ASP A 297 -11.00 -7.09 13.57
CA ASP A 297 -10.17 -8.20 13.06
C ASP A 297 -8.67 -7.94 13.27
N GLY A 298 -8.29 -6.74 13.69
CA GLY A 298 -6.90 -6.32 13.88
C GLY A 298 -6.10 -6.28 12.56
N SER A 299 -6.79 -6.21 11.43
CA SER A 299 -6.18 -6.18 10.09
C SER A 299 -5.41 -4.89 9.86
N SER A 300 -5.95 -3.75 10.28
CA SER A 300 -5.32 -2.43 10.13
C SER A 300 -3.99 -2.37 10.88
N ILE A 301 -3.98 -2.79 12.14
CA ILE A 301 -2.77 -2.73 12.97
C ILE A 301 -1.71 -3.73 12.51
N LYS A 302 -2.12 -4.86 11.92
CA LYS A 302 -1.21 -5.80 11.26
C LYS A 302 -0.53 -5.17 10.04
N ILE A 303 -1.29 -4.45 9.20
CA ILE A 303 -0.73 -3.71 8.06
C ILE A 303 0.21 -2.59 8.55
N THR A 304 -0.20 -1.85 9.60
CA THR A 304 0.65 -0.83 10.24
C THR A 304 2.00 -1.42 10.69
N ASP A 305 1.98 -2.52 11.45
CA ASP A 305 3.22 -3.17 11.95
C ASP A 305 4.12 -3.61 10.79
N ASP A 306 3.56 -4.27 9.77
CA ASP A 306 4.32 -4.73 8.60
C ASP A 306 5.04 -3.58 7.88
N ILE A 307 4.31 -2.50 7.55
CA ILE A 307 4.88 -1.34 6.86
C ILE A 307 5.98 -0.65 7.70
N LEU A 308 5.73 -0.45 9.00
CA LEU A 308 6.72 0.19 9.88
C LEU A 308 7.98 -0.67 10.04
N GLN A 309 7.83 -1.99 10.14
CA GLN A 309 8.97 -2.92 10.19
C GLN A 309 9.80 -2.89 8.90
N VAL A 310 9.15 -2.74 7.74
CA VAL A 310 9.86 -2.56 6.46
C VAL A 310 10.67 -1.27 6.46
N PHE A 311 10.06 -0.13 6.78
CA PHE A 311 10.78 1.16 6.78
C PHE A 311 11.87 1.25 7.85
N SER A 312 11.66 0.66 9.02
CA SER A 312 12.69 0.60 10.07
C SER A 312 13.89 -0.25 9.65
N ARG A 313 13.67 -1.37 8.94
CA ARG A 313 14.76 -2.17 8.36
C ARG A 313 15.50 -1.41 7.26
N LEU A 314 14.78 -0.77 6.33
CA LEU A 314 15.38 0.03 5.27
C LEU A 314 16.21 1.19 5.83
N ALA A 315 15.68 1.93 6.80
CA ALA A 315 16.40 3.02 7.45
C ALA A 315 17.71 2.53 8.09
N ARG A 316 17.70 1.35 8.71
CA ARG A 316 18.90 0.73 9.27
C ARG A 316 19.89 0.32 8.19
N GLU A 317 19.41 -0.33 7.13
CA GLU A 317 20.28 -0.77 6.03
C GLU A 317 20.99 0.41 5.35
N PHE A 318 20.31 1.53 5.15
CA PHE A 318 20.92 2.75 4.58
C PHE A 318 21.84 3.50 5.56
N ASP A 319 21.62 3.40 6.88
CA ASP A 319 22.51 3.96 7.89
C ASP A 319 23.78 3.10 8.09
N GLU A 320 23.65 1.76 8.11
CA GLU A 320 24.74 0.81 8.41
C GLU A 320 25.60 0.46 7.20
N MET A 321 25.04 0.53 5.99
CA MET A 321 25.74 0.14 4.77
C MET A 321 25.97 1.31 3.83
N ALA A 322 27.26 1.58 3.58
CA ALA A 322 27.75 1.68 2.20
C ALA A 322 27.39 0.37 1.48
N HIS A 323 26.14 0.25 1.01
CA HIS A 323 25.57 -0.97 0.45
C HIS A 323 26.43 -1.45 -0.73
N PRO A 324 27.05 -2.65 -0.70
CA PRO A 324 28.03 -3.07 -1.72
C PRO A 324 27.41 -3.21 -3.13
N SER A 325 26.10 -3.38 -3.23
CA SER A 325 25.34 -3.47 -4.49
C SER A 325 24.92 -2.11 -5.05
N ILE A 326 25.05 -1.05 -4.25
CA ILE A 326 24.56 0.29 -4.55
C ILE A 326 25.71 1.22 -4.16
N ALA A 327 26.68 1.38 -5.08
CA ALA A 327 27.82 2.30 -4.94
C ALA A 327 27.35 3.76 -5.00
N LEU A 328 26.41 4.12 -4.12
CA LEU A 328 25.94 5.47 -3.98
C LEU A 328 26.86 6.20 -3.03
N ASN A 329 27.43 7.29 -3.50
CA ASN A 329 28.14 8.25 -2.66
C ASN A 329 27.16 9.06 -1.78
N ASN A 330 25.88 8.68 -1.72
CA ASN A 330 24.82 9.45 -1.12
C ASN A 330 24.37 8.84 0.21
N SER A 331 24.19 9.67 1.23
CA SER A 331 23.57 9.27 2.49
C SER A 331 22.07 9.43 2.40
N ILE A 332 21.30 8.42 2.83
CA ILE A 332 19.84 8.48 2.81
C ILE A 332 19.33 8.60 4.25
N LYS A 333 18.57 9.65 4.54
CA LYS A 333 17.88 9.81 5.82
C LYS A 333 16.39 9.63 5.64
N MET A 334 15.82 8.69 6.38
CA MET A 334 14.38 8.40 6.36
C MET A 334 13.72 8.96 7.62
N LYS A 335 12.58 9.63 7.44
CA LYS A 335 11.83 10.25 8.53
C LYS A 335 10.33 9.96 8.37
N LEU A 336 9.72 9.39 9.41
CA LEU A 336 8.27 9.25 9.51
C LEU A 336 7.69 10.60 9.92
N GLU A 337 7.09 11.33 8.98
CA GLU A 337 6.58 12.69 9.20
C GLU A 337 5.11 12.74 9.57
N THR A 338 4.31 11.77 9.13
CA THR A 338 2.88 11.68 9.43
C THR A 338 2.52 10.21 9.57
N CYS A 339 1.80 9.88 10.64
CA CYS A 339 1.34 8.52 10.90
C CYS A 339 -0.04 8.60 11.55
N LEU A 340 -1.08 8.63 10.71
CA LEU A 340 -2.48 8.62 11.12
C LEU A 340 -3.09 7.27 10.76
N VAL A 341 -2.78 6.24 11.55
CA VAL A 341 -3.11 4.85 11.22
C VAL A 341 -3.79 4.10 12.36
N SER A 342 -4.56 3.06 12.02
CA SER A 342 -5.20 2.17 13.01
C SER A 342 -5.96 2.97 14.09
N GLY A 343 -5.70 2.75 15.39
CA GLY A 343 -6.39 3.47 16.46
C GLY A 343 -6.15 4.98 16.45
N ALA A 344 -5.06 5.48 15.87
CA ALA A 344 -4.85 6.92 15.70
C ALA A 344 -5.75 7.52 14.61
N ASN A 345 -6.22 6.70 13.67
CA ASN A 345 -7.19 7.08 12.64
C ASN A 345 -8.63 6.66 13.01
N ASP A 346 -8.91 6.23 14.23
CA ASP A 346 -10.26 5.84 14.64
C ASP A 346 -11.02 7.02 15.27
N ASP A 347 -12.27 7.22 14.87
CA ASP A 347 -13.11 8.31 15.39
C ASP A 347 -13.75 8.01 16.77
N GLY A 348 -13.44 6.85 17.35
CA GLY A 348 -13.99 6.36 18.61
C GLY A 348 -15.29 5.57 18.44
N THR A 349 -15.81 5.46 17.21
CA THR A 349 -17.01 4.67 16.87
C THR A 349 -16.67 3.41 16.06
N GLY A 350 -15.38 3.10 15.92
CA GLY A 350 -14.93 2.00 15.07
C GLY A 350 -15.03 2.37 13.60
N SER A 351 -14.76 3.63 13.24
CA SER A 351 -14.75 4.14 11.87
C SER A 351 -13.50 5.00 11.62
N PRO A 352 -12.96 4.99 10.39
CA PRO A 352 -11.79 5.81 10.06
C PRO A 352 -12.14 7.30 10.00
N ILE A 353 -11.29 8.14 10.62
CA ILE A 353 -11.34 9.61 10.56
C ILE A 353 -11.03 10.09 9.12
N GLY A 354 -9.95 9.54 8.55
CA GLY A 354 -9.46 9.81 7.20
C GLY A 354 -9.56 8.57 6.32
N ARG A 355 -9.98 8.75 5.06
CA ARG A 355 -10.07 7.69 4.03
C ARG A 355 -9.19 7.96 2.82
N GLY A 356 -8.87 9.22 2.57
CA GLY A 356 -7.93 9.60 1.51
C GLY A 356 -6.80 10.49 2.00
N LEU A 357 -5.65 10.32 1.35
CA LEU A 357 -4.42 11.06 1.60
C LEU A 357 -4.01 11.70 0.28
N GLY A 358 -3.87 13.02 0.29
CA GLY A 358 -3.24 13.77 -0.77
C GLY A 358 -1.86 14.29 -0.34
N ILE A 359 -0.93 14.37 -1.28
CA ILE A 359 0.35 15.06 -1.10
C ILE A 359 0.60 16.02 -2.25
N ASN A 360 0.91 17.28 -1.92
CA ASN A 360 1.43 18.23 -2.88
C ASN A 360 2.88 17.85 -3.22
N VAL A 361 3.13 17.53 -4.49
CA VAL A 361 4.41 16.96 -4.94
C VAL A 361 5.57 17.94 -4.69
N VAL A 362 5.34 19.24 -4.95
CA VAL A 362 6.35 20.28 -4.77
C VAL A 362 6.64 20.54 -3.30
N THR A 363 5.62 20.78 -2.49
CA THR A 363 5.80 21.25 -1.10
C THR A 363 6.00 20.12 -0.11
N GLY A 364 5.52 18.92 -0.41
CA GLY A 364 5.44 17.81 0.55
C GLY A 364 4.37 18.01 1.62
N GLU A 365 3.48 18.98 1.44
CA GLU A 365 2.31 19.15 2.30
C GLU A 365 1.32 18.01 2.07
N VAL A 366 0.88 17.38 3.16
CA VAL A 366 -0.11 16.31 3.16
C VAL A 366 -1.42 16.80 3.75
N PHE A 367 -2.53 16.31 3.21
CA PHE A 367 -3.87 16.65 3.65
C PHE A 367 -4.81 15.44 3.54
N LEU A 368 -5.86 15.43 4.37
CA LEU A 368 -6.96 14.48 4.19
C LEU A 368 -7.68 14.83 2.89
N ALA A 369 -7.90 13.84 2.05
CA ALA A 369 -8.45 14.00 0.71
C ALA A 369 -9.68 13.13 0.53
N GLU A 370 -10.59 13.60 -0.33
CA GLU A 370 -11.68 12.81 -0.88
C GLU A 370 -11.64 13.01 -2.39
N VAL A 371 -11.71 11.95 -3.19
CA VAL A 371 -11.67 12.04 -4.65
C VAL A 371 -13.09 12.14 -5.18
N GLU A 372 -13.38 13.18 -5.97
CA GLU A 372 -14.69 13.36 -6.60
C GLU A 372 -15.02 12.16 -7.48
N GLU A 373 -16.11 11.51 -7.15
CA GLU A 373 -16.61 10.36 -7.86
C GLU A 373 -17.62 10.78 -8.90
N ASN A 374 -17.58 10.09 -10.04
CA ASN A 374 -18.42 10.42 -11.16
C ASN A 374 -19.77 9.69 -11.03
N ILE A 375 -20.66 10.16 -10.16
CA ILE A 375 -21.99 9.57 -9.91
C ILE A 375 -22.96 9.90 -11.07
N ASN A 376 -22.64 9.48 -12.30
CA ASN A 376 -23.56 9.56 -13.44
C ASN A 376 -24.53 8.37 -13.54
N VAL A 377 -24.54 7.51 -12.52
CA VAL A 377 -25.48 6.40 -12.35
C VAL A 377 -26.11 6.63 -10.98
N VAL A 378 -27.31 7.20 -10.87
CA VAL A 378 -28.49 6.44 -10.38
C VAL A 378 -29.81 7.23 -10.53
N ASN A 379 -29.83 8.43 -11.10
CA ASN A 379 -31.11 9.14 -11.37
C ASN A 379 -31.72 8.85 -12.76
N LYS A 380 -31.70 7.59 -13.20
CA LYS A 380 -32.58 7.09 -14.27
C LYS A 380 -33.82 6.41 -13.70
N THR A 381 -34.55 7.12 -12.84
CA THR A 381 -35.97 6.84 -12.57
C THR A 381 -36.81 7.70 -13.51
N GLY A 382 -36.78 7.37 -14.80
CA GLY A 382 -37.58 8.05 -15.82
C GLY A 382 -37.46 7.29 -17.13
N SER A 383 -38.60 6.83 -17.62
CA SER A 383 -38.73 5.94 -18.77
C SER A 383 -38.11 6.51 -20.04
N ASP A 384 -36.96 5.98 -20.46
CA ASP A 384 -36.58 5.93 -21.87
C ASP A 384 -35.71 4.69 -22.10
N LEU A 385 -36.38 3.63 -22.53
CA LEU A 385 -35.78 2.43 -23.10
C LEU A 385 -35.14 2.81 -24.44
N ILE A 386 -33.82 3.00 -24.45
CA ILE A 386 -33.06 3.09 -25.69
C ILE A 386 -32.52 1.68 -26.02
N SER A 387 -33.11 1.14 -27.09
CA SER A 387 -32.65 0.12 -28.04
C SER A 387 -31.49 -0.80 -27.61
N LEU A 388 -31.82 -2.09 -27.44
CA LEU A 388 -30.90 -3.21 -27.64
C LEU A 388 -30.65 -3.36 -29.15
N ASP A 389 -29.61 -2.74 -29.68
CA ASP A 389 -28.91 -3.27 -30.84
C ASP A 389 -27.44 -2.88 -30.74
N GLY A 390 -26.57 -3.87 -30.93
CA GLY A 390 -25.17 -3.85 -30.59
C GLY A 390 -24.38 -2.79 -31.36
N ASP A 391 -24.01 -1.73 -30.64
CA ASP A 391 -22.79 -0.96 -30.85
C ASP A 391 -22.62 -0.06 -29.62
N LEU A 392 -21.99 -0.61 -28.57
CA LEU A 392 -21.60 0.16 -27.39
C LEU A 392 -20.35 0.99 -27.75
N HIS A 393 -20.53 2.00 -28.60
CA HIS A 393 -19.56 3.06 -28.78
C HIS A 393 -19.53 3.90 -27.48
N LEU A 394 -18.71 3.45 -26.53
CA LEU A 394 -18.28 4.15 -25.30
C LEU A 394 -17.41 5.39 -25.59
N LEU A 395 -17.77 6.19 -26.61
CA LEU A 395 -17.01 7.37 -27.01
C LEU A 395 -17.97 8.51 -27.35
N THR A 396 -18.57 9.13 -26.33
CA THR A 396 -18.88 10.55 -26.45
C THR A 396 -17.58 11.31 -26.23
N ASN A 397 -17.13 12.00 -27.28
CA ASN A 397 -15.96 12.89 -27.38
C ASN A 397 -15.93 14.06 -26.38
N ASN A 398 -16.68 14.01 -25.29
CA ASN A 398 -16.44 14.90 -24.17
C ASN A 398 -15.34 14.26 -23.35
N GLN A 399 -14.11 14.73 -23.56
CA GLN A 399 -12.99 14.58 -22.64
C GLN A 399 -13.41 15.11 -21.26
N GLN A 400 -14.20 14.33 -20.53
CA GLN A 400 -14.52 14.63 -19.14
C GLN A 400 -13.21 14.49 -18.39
N MET A 401 -12.75 15.63 -17.87
CA MET A 401 -11.61 15.66 -16.97
C MET A 401 -12.08 14.95 -15.70
N LEU A 402 -11.64 13.70 -15.51
CA LEU A 402 -11.96 12.92 -14.32
C LEU A 402 -10.74 12.86 -13.43
N VAL A 403 -10.95 13.21 -12.16
CA VAL A 403 -9.90 13.18 -11.14
C VAL A 403 -9.45 11.75 -10.82
N GLU A 404 -10.33 10.75 -10.99
CA GLU A 404 -10.01 9.33 -10.79
C GLU A 404 -8.92 8.81 -11.75
N GLY A 405 -8.65 9.58 -12.82
CA GLY A 405 -7.74 9.21 -13.89
C GLY A 405 -8.41 8.38 -14.99
N PRO A 406 -7.63 7.94 -15.99
CA PRO A 406 -8.14 7.16 -17.10
C PRO A 406 -8.49 5.75 -16.64
N GLU A 407 -9.56 5.19 -17.22
CA GLU A 407 -9.94 3.78 -17.07
C GLU A 407 -10.01 3.32 -15.59
N SER A 408 -10.55 4.17 -14.69
CA SER A 408 -10.66 3.86 -13.26
C SER A 408 -11.40 2.54 -13.03
N LEU A 409 -12.50 2.32 -13.75
CA LEU A 409 -13.24 1.06 -13.72
C LEU A 409 -12.40 -0.16 -14.10
N LEU A 410 -11.65 -0.11 -15.22
CA LEU A 410 -10.78 -1.21 -15.63
C LEU A 410 -9.66 -1.47 -14.61
N ARG A 411 -9.10 -0.41 -14.02
CA ARG A 411 -8.09 -0.53 -12.96
C ARG A 411 -8.67 -1.17 -11.70
N SER A 412 -9.88 -0.80 -11.28
CA SER A 412 -10.60 -1.42 -10.17
C SER A 412 -10.94 -2.89 -10.41
N VAL A 413 -11.21 -3.29 -11.66
CA VAL A 413 -11.45 -4.70 -12.03
C VAL A 413 -10.26 -5.59 -11.70
N ARG A 414 -9.03 -5.05 -11.71
CA ARG A 414 -7.82 -5.82 -11.38
C ARG A 414 -7.87 -6.45 -10.00
N LEU A 415 -8.37 -5.72 -9.00
CA LEU A 415 -8.52 -6.22 -7.63
C LEU A 415 -9.41 -7.45 -7.57
N TRP A 416 -10.55 -7.40 -8.27
CA TRP A 416 -11.50 -8.51 -8.35
C TRP A 416 -10.98 -9.67 -9.18
N ALA A 417 -10.28 -9.37 -10.28
CA ALA A 417 -9.71 -10.38 -11.15
C ALA A 417 -8.75 -11.31 -10.39
N ALA A 418 -7.92 -10.76 -9.48
CA ALA A 418 -7.03 -11.53 -8.63
C ALA A 418 -7.78 -12.52 -7.72
N ALA A 419 -8.97 -12.15 -7.23
CA ALA A 419 -9.80 -12.99 -6.37
C ALA A 419 -10.48 -14.15 -7.12
N PHE A 420 -10.89 -13.94 -8.37
CA PHE A 420 -11.61 -14.95 -9.16
C PHE A 420 -10.71 -15.80 -10.07
N HIS A 421 -9.57 -15.27 -10.46
CA HIS A 421 -8.61 -15.92 -11.35
C HIS A 421 -7.26 -16.00 -10.65
N PRO A 422 -7.12 -16.82 -9.59
CA PRO A 422 -5.88 -16.95 -8.83
C PRO A 422 -4.83 -17.66 -9.70
N PHE A 423 -4.15 -16.90 -10.55
CA PHE A 423 -2.87 -17.29 -11.08
C PHE A 423 -1.81 -17.12 -9.98
N LYS A 424 -0.60 -17.66 -10.18
CA LYS A 424 0.56 -17.35 -9.32
C LYS A 424 0.97 -15.88 -9.51
N GLN A 425 0.09 -14.96 -9.17
CA GLN A 425 0.40 -13.54 -9.08
C GLN A 425 1.16 -13.35 -7.78
N GLU A 426 2.38 -12.86 -7.91
CA GLU A 426 3.13 -12.35 -6.77
C GLU A 426 2.29 -11.24 -6.14
N HIS A 427 2.21 -11.25 -4.81
CA HIS A 427 1.56 -10.22 -4.03
C HIS A 427 2.37 -8.93 -4.18
N LYS A 428 2.02 -8.10 -5.17
CA LYS A 428 2.79 -6.91 -5.57
C LYS A 428 1.87 -5.75 -5.94
N LEU A 429 2.32 -4.55 -5.60
CA LEU A 429 1.70 -3.32 -6.08
C LEU A 429 1.98 -3.13 -7.56
N ILE A 430 0.98 -2.66 -8.29
CA ILE A 430 1.12 -2.40 -9.72
C ILE A 430 1.61 -0.97 -9.93
N VAL A 431 2.78 -0.84 -10.55
CA VAL A 431 3.34 0.45 -10.93
C VAL A 431 2.53 1.02 -12.10
N ILE A 432 1.76 2.08 -11.87
CA ILE A 432 0.93 2.72 -12.90
C ILE A 432 1.57 3.96 -13.53
N HIS A 433 2.57 4.55 -12.88
CA HIS A 433 3.26 5.73 -13.37
C HIS A 433 4.69 5.75 -12.85
N ARG A 434 5.63 6.11 -13.73
CA ARG A 434 7.05 6.20 -13.41
C ARG A 434 7.55 7.62 -13.64
N HIS A 435 8.59 8.00 -12.92
CA HIS A 435 9.10 9.36 -13.02
C HIS A 435 9.85 9.64 -14.35
N ASP A 436 10.28 8.57 -15.03
CA ASP A 436 11.05 8.60 -16.28
C ASP A 436 10.17 8.43 -17.54
N HIS A 437 8.86 8.26 -17.35
CA HIS A 437 7.88 8.15 -18.42
C HIS A 437 6.72 9.11 -18.14
N ASP A 438 6.35 9.96 -19.10
CA ASP A 438 5.23 10.92 -18.94
C ASP A 438 3.86 10.29 -19.27
N CYS A 439 3.70 9.02 -18.93
CA CYS A 439 2.51 8.25 -19.24
C CYS A 439 2.02 7.47 -18.02
N LEU A 440 0.71 7.37 -17.89
CA LEU A 440 0.07 6.38 -17.03
C LEU A 440 -0.12 5.11 -17.83
N THR A 441 0.35 3.99 -17.29
CA THR A 441 0.36 2.70 -17.95
C THR A 441 -0.52 1.71 -17.21
N ILE A 442 -1.42 1.05 -17.93
CA ILE A 442 -2.21 -0.08 -17.45
C ILE A 442 -1.65 -1.32 -18.10
N GLU A 443 -0.85 -2.07 -17.35
CA GLU A 443 -0.30 -3.35 -17.79
C GLU A 443 -1.41 -4.39 -18.01
N PRO A 444 -1.25 -5.31 -18.99
CA PRO A 444 -2.19 -6.41 -19.19
C PRO A 444 -2.31 -7.27 -17.93
N PHE A 445 -3.54 -7.63 -17.57
CA PHE A 445 -3.82 -8.57 -16.48
C PHE A 445 -4.98 -9.48 -16.86
N MET A 446 -4.96 -10.70 -16.34
CA MET A 446 -5.96 -11.72 -16.68
C MET A 446 -7.25 -11.51 -15.91
N PHE A 447 -8.34 -11.28 -16.65
CA PHE A 447 -9.72 -11.26 -16.18
C PHE A 447 -10.69 -11.70 -17.28
N GLY A 448 -11.91 -12.02 -16.87
CA GLY A 448 -13.03 -12.34 -17.76
C GLY A 448 -14.23 -12.85 -16.97
N PRO A 449 -15.32 -13.24 -17.66
CA PRO A 449 -16.55 -13.64 -17.02
C PRO A 449 -16.34 -14.82 -16.08
N HIS A 450 -16.91 -14.74 -14.88
CA HIS A 450 -16.76 -15.76 -13.86
C HIS A 450 -18.11 -16.06 -13.19
N PRO A 451 -18.53 -17.34 -13.05
CA PRO A 451 -19.81 -17.69 -12.45
C PRO A 451 -20.03 -17.10 -11.06
N SER A 452 -19.01 -17.13 -10.19
CA SER A 452 -19.11 -16.57 -8.83
C SER A 452 -19.20 -15.04 -8.85
N ALA A 453 -18.50 -14.37 -9.77
CA ALA A 453 -18.58 -12.92 -9.90
C ALA A 453 -19.98 -12.50 -10.36
N LYS A 454 -20.55 -13.23 -11.32
CA LYS A 454 -21.93 -13.03 -11.75
C LYS A 454 -22.92 -13.24 -10.60
N PHE A 455 -22.74 -14.30 -9.81
CA PHE A 455 -23.59 -14.57 -8.65
C PHE A 455 -23.51 -13.44 -7.60
N ILE A 456 -22.31 -13.02 -7.21
CA ILE A 456 -22.08 -11.92 -6.25
C ILE A 456 -22.71 -10.61 -6.75
N CYS A 457 -22.60 -10.31 -8.04
CA CYS A 457 -23.16 -9.11 -8.64
C CYS A 457 -24.70 -8.97 -8.49
N TYR A 458 -25.43 -10.08 -8.34
CA TYR A 458 -26.88 -10.11 -8.17
C TYR A 458 -27.36 -10.17 -6.71
N MET A 459 -26.45 -10.22 -5.74
CA MET A 459 -26.82 -10.15 -4.32
C MET A 459 -27.45 -8.80 -3.99
N ASP A 460 -28.18 -8.72 -2.87
CA ASP A 460 -28.50 -7.43 -2.25
C ASP A 460 -27.24 -6.76 -1.67
N ASP A 461 -27.32 -5.46 -1.40
CA ASP A 461 -26.15 -4.68 -0.97
C ASP A 461 -25.58 -5.16 0.38
N THR A 462 -26.44 -5.68 1.28
CA THR A 462 -25.99 -6.21 2.57
C THR A 462 -25.12 -7.44 2.38
N ASN A 463 -25.59 -8.42 1.60
CA ASN A 463 -24.82 -9.62 1.30
C ASN A 463 -23.58 -9.32 0.44
N LEU A 464 -23.69 -8.39 -0.49
CA LEU A 464 -22.54 -7.95 -1.30
C LEU A 464 -21.44 -7.36 -0.42
N LEU A 465 -21.78 -6.41 0.47
CA LEU A 465 -20.84 -5.80 1.40
C LEU A 465 -20.14 -6.85 2.27
N GLN A 466 -20.90 -7.76 2.88
CA GLN A 466 -20.36 -8.82 3.74
C GLN A 466 -19.38 -9.76 3.01
N MET A 467 -19.57 -9.95 1.70
CA MET A 467 -18.69 -10.83 0.91
C MET A 467 -17.50 -10.12 0.28
N THR A 468 -17.55 -8.80 0.12
CA THR A 468 -16.60 -8.07 -0.73
C THR A 468 -15.83 -6.96 -0.01
N SER A 469 -16.21 -6.63 1.23
CA SER A 469 -15.51 -5.67 2.08
C SER A 469 -14.87 -6.36 3.27
N THR A 470 -13.68 -5.90 3.66
CA THR A 470 -13.02 -6.26 4.93
C THR A 470 -13.62 -5.52 6.13
N SER A 471 -14.46 -4.52 5.90
CA SER A 471 -15.08 -3.70 6.95
C SER A 471 -16.49 -3.22 6.52
N PRO A 472 -17.46 -4.15 6.38
CA PRO A 472 -18.75 -3.88 5.74
C PRO A 472 -19.58 -2.74 6.35
N LEU A 473 -19.36 -2.46 7.65
CA LEU A 473 -20.11 -1.45 8.40
C LEU A 473 -19.64 -0.02 8.17
N VAL A 474 -18.43 0.15 7.62
CA VAL A 474 -17.79 1.45 7.50
C VAL A 474 -17.44 1.79 6.06
N GLU A 475 -17.91 1.04 5.07
CA GLU A 475 -17.70 1.41 3.68
C GLU A 475 -18.43 2.71 3.29
N LYS A 476 -17.94 3.40 2.25
CA LYS A 476 -18.67 4.55 1.71
C LYS A 476 -20.03 4.12 1.14
N PRO A 477 -21.06 5.00 1.12
CA PRO A 477 -22.41 4.63 0.67
C PRO A 477 -22.49 4.09 -0.77
N ASN A 478 -21.52 4.41 -1.61
CA ASN A 478 -21.43 4.01 -3.01
C ASN A 478 -20.59 2.73 -3.24
N PHE A 479 -19.99 2.15 -2.20
CA PHE A 479 -19.10 0.99 -2.33
C PHE A 479 -19.77 -0.16 -3.10
N ALA A 480 -20.98 -0.55 -2.69
CA ALA A 480 -21.75 -1.61 -3.33
C ALA A 480 -21.97 -1.34 -4.84
N ALA A 481 -22.22 -0.08 -5.21
CA ALA A 481 -22.39 0.30 -6.61
C ALA A 481 -21.08 0.15 -7.40
N LYS A 482 -19.94 0.61 -6.86
CA LYS A 482 -18.61 0.46 -7.47
C LYS A 482 -18.20 -1.02 -7.65
N VAL A 483 -18.50 -1.85 -6.66
CA VAL A 483 -18.26 -3.31 -6.74
C VAL A 483 -19.10 -3.91 -7.86
N ARG A 484 -20.40 -3.63 -7.91
CA ARG A 484 -21.27 -4.14 -9.00
C ARG A 484 -20.77 -3.68 -10.36
N GLU A 485 -20.41 -2.41 -10.52
CA GLU A 485 -19.92 -1.88 -11.79
C GLU A 485 -18.67 -2.65 -12.26
N SER A 486 -17.73 -2.91 -11.35
CA SER A 486 -16.52 -3.68 -11.62
C SER A 486 -16.84 -5.14 -12.00
N LEU A 487 -17.74 -5.80 -11.25
CA LEU A 487 -18.14 -7.17 -11.54
C LEU A 487 -18.94 -7.28 -12.85
N GLU A 488 -19.79 -6.30 -13.16
CA GLU A 488 -20.52 -6.24 -14.42
C GLU A 488 -19.57 -6.04 -15.60
N PHE A 489 -18.61 -5.12 -15.48
CA PHE A 489 -17.57 -4.91 -16.50
C PHE A 489 -16.82 -6.22 -16.77
N MET A 490 -16.31 -6.86 -15.72
CA MET A 490 -15.59 -8.13 -15.81
C MET A 490 -16.42 -9.26 -16.44
N ASN A 491 -17.75 -9.25 -16.26
CA ASN A 491 -18.65 -10.24 -16.85
C ASN A 491 -19.08 -9.94 -18.30
N ARG A 492 -18.87 -8.71 -18.79
CA ARG A 492 -19.23 -8.30 -20.16
C ARG A 492 -18.07 -8.35 -21.14
N THR A 493 -16.84 -8.22 -20.65
CA THR A 493 -15.62 -8.23 -21.48
C THR A 493 -14.56 -9.15 -20.88
N ASN A 494 -13.38 -9.22 -21.49
CA ASN A 494 -12.27 -10.05 -21.04
C ASN A 494 -10.92 -9.43 -21.43
N THR A 495 -9.85 -10.02 -20.90
CA THR A 495 -8.46 -9.60 -21.17
C THR A 495 -8.16 -9.41 -22.65
N ARG A 496 -8.62 -10.36 -23.48
CA ARG A 496 -8.32 -10.40 -24.91
C ARG A 496 -8.90 -9.19 -25.63
N GLU A 497 -10.15 -8.87 -25.36
CA GLU A 497 -10.84 -7.73 -25.97
C GLU A 497 -10.21 -6.37 -25.62
N ILE A 498 -9.61 -6.25 -24.44
CA ILE A 498 -9.04 -4.98 -23.95
C ILE A 498 -7.57 -4.81 -24.33
N PHE A 499 -6.76 -5.85 -24.15
CA PHE A 499 -5.30 -5.76 -24.23
C PHE A 499 -4.71 -6.40 -25.49
N GLU A 500 -5.39 -7.35 -26.15
CA GLU A 500 -4.84 -8.01 -27.33
C GLU A 500 -4.83 -7.05 -28.54
N ASP A 501 -3.74 -7.08 -29.32
CA ASP A 501 -3.66 -6.43 -30.62
C ASP A 501 -4.11 -7.35 -31.77
N MET A 502 -4.02 -6.85 -33.01
CA MET A 502 -4.42 -7.62 -34.19
C MET A 502 -3.55 -8.86 -34.45
N ASN A 503 -2.37 -8.94 -33.83
CA ASN A 503 -1.41 -10.04 -33.96
C ASN A 503 -1.55 -11.07 -32.84
N GLY A 504 -2.48 -10.89 -31.90
CA GLY A 504 -2.63 -11.78 -30.76
C GLY A 504 -1.69 -11.47 -29.59
N VAL A 505 -1.04 -10.31 -29.59
CA VAL A 505 -0.08 -9.92 -28.54
C VAL A 505 -0.76 -8.99 -27.54
N TYR A 506 -0.64 -9.29 -26.25
CA TYR A 506 -1.11 -8.40 -25.19
C TYR A 506 -0.21 -7.16 -25.09
N GLN A 507 -0.82 -5.98 -25.21
CA GLN A 507 -0.12 -4.70 -25.14
C GLN A 507 -0.64 -3.87 -23.96
N PRO A 508 0.24 -3.16 -23.24
CA PRO A 508 -0.20 -2.22 -22.22
C PRO A 508 -1.03 -1.09 -22.83
N ILE A 509 -1.90 -0.48 -22.01
CA ILE A 509 -2.63 0.73 -22.38
C ILE A 509 -1.90 1.93 -21.78
N GLU A 510 -1.41 2.81 -22.65
CA GLU A 510 -0.72 4.03 -22.23
C GLU A 510 -1.60 5.26 -22.41
N PHE A 511 -1.57 6.16 -21.42
CA PHE A 511 -2.23 7.45 -21.44
C PHE A 511 -1.22 8.56 -21.24
N HIS A 512 -1.21 9.55 -22.13
CA HIS A 512 -0.45 10.78 -21.92
C HIS A 512 -1.38 11.86 -21.38
N ARG A 513 -0.82 12.76 -20.57
CA ARG A 513 -1.58 13.86 -20.00
C ARG A 513 -1.84 14.93 -21.07
N VAL A 514 -3.04 15.50 -21.06
CA VAL A 514 -3.42 16.68 -21.85
C VAL A 514 -4.10 17.71 -20.94
N GLY A 515 -3.59 18.94 -20.93
CA GLY A 515 -4.07 19.97 -20.01
C GLY A 515 -3.78 19.61 -18.54
N LEU A 516 -4.70 19.97 -17.64
CA LEU A 516 -4.52 19.75 -16.20
C LEU A 516 -4.81 18.29 -15.80
N ASN A 517 -6.04 17.82 -16.05
CA ASN A 517 -6.50 16.48 -15.68
C ASN A 517 -7.07 15.68 -16.86
N GLY A 518 -6.80 16.09 -18.09
CA GLY A 518 -7.15 15.30 -19.26
C GLY A 518 -6.14 14.19 -19.46
N TRP A 519 -6.63 13.00 -19.82
CA TRP A 519 -5.81 11.88 -20.23
C TRP A 519 -6.27 11.43 -21.61
N VAL A 520 -5.31 11.22 -22.52
CA VAL A 520 -5.60 10.71 -23.86
C VAL A 520 -4.84 9.42 -24.06
N ARG A 521 -5.57 8.39 -24.47
CA ARG A 521 -5.00 7.09 -24.81
C ARG A 521 -4.05 7.26 -25.99
N LYS A 522 -2.82 6.77 -25.86
CA LYS A 522 -1.86 6.72 -26.97
C LYS A 522 -2.42 5.77 -28.04
N SER A 523 -2.54 6.24 -29.27
CA SER A 523 -2.99 5.39 -30.37
C SER A 523 -2.02 4.23 -30.56
N LYS A 524 -2.52 3.01 -30.79
CA LYS A 524 -1.69 1.90 -31.27
C LYS A 524 -1.04 2.35 -32.58
N GLU A 525 0.30 2.50 -32.60
CA GLU A 525 1.01 2.69 -33.87
C GLU A 525 0.68 1.47 -34.75
N LYS A 526 0.09 1.74 -35.92
CA LYS A 526 -0.38 0.71 -36.85
C LYS A 526 0.76 0.12 -37.66
#